data_AF-A0A7W1PC36-F1
#
_entry.id   AF-A0A7W1PC36-F1
#
_cell.length_a   1.000
_cell.length_b   1.000
_cell.length_c   1.000
_cell.angle_alpha   90.00
_cell.angle_beta   90.00
_cell.angle_gamma   90.00
#
_symmetry.space_group_name_H-M   'P 1'
#
loop_
_entity.id
_entity.type
_entity.pdbx_description
1 polymer ?
#
loop_
_entity_poly.entity_id
_entity_poly.type
_entity_poly.pdbx_seq_one_letter_code
_entity_poly.pdbx_strand_id
1 'polypeptide(L)'
;MGELTDRLIHDLVEAVRELVRKEESDRLRDVYLIGDIEKDTARSVIERLRDLASDSRRPLTLYINSAGGNVTDGLAIHDAIR
;
A
#
# COMPACT_ATOMS: atom_id res chain seq x y z
N MET A 1 -6.26 39.37 -0.93
CA MET A 1 -4.90 38.89 -1.26
C MET A 1 -4.33 37.97 -0.17
N GLY A 2 -4.52 38.25 1.14
CA GLY A 2 -4.04 37.36 2.21
C GLY A 2 -4.75 36.00 2.31
N GLU A 3 -6.08 35.95 2.17
CA GLU A 3 -6.85 34.71 2.33
C GLU A 3 -6.53 33.62 1.30
N LEU A 4 -6.25 34.02 0.05
CA LEU A 4 -5.86 33.07 -1.00
C LEU A 4 -4.48 32.47 -0.73
N THR A 5 -3.56 33.28 -0.23
CA THR A 5 -2.21 32.83 0.14
C THR A 5 -2.24 31.89 1.35
N ASP A 6 -3.05 32.19 2.37
CA ASP A 6 -3.19 31.33 3.55
C ASP A 6 -3.81 29.97 3.20
N ARG A 7 -4.80 29.93 2.30
CA ARG A 7 -5.37 28.67 1.80
C ARG A 7 -4.34 27.84 1.03
N LEU A 8 -3.59 28.46 0.13
CA LEU A 8 -2.56 27.75 -0.63
C LEU A 8 -1.44 27.19 0.26
N ILE A 9 -1.05 27.92 1.31
CA ILE A 9 -0.08 27.44 2.30
C ILE A 9 -0.66 26.26 3.08
N HIS A 10 -1.93 26.34 3.50
CA HIS A 10 -2.59 25.24 4.21
C HIS A 10 -2.66 23.96 3.34
N ASP A 11 -3.11 24.09 2.10
CA ASP A 11 -3.22 22.96 1.16
C ASP A 11 -1.84 22.33 0.88
N LEU A 12 -0.80 23.16 0.72
CA LEU A 12 0.57 22.67 0.56
C LEU A 12 1.06 21.91 1.79
N VAL A 13 0.78 22.42 3.00
CA VAL A 13 1.17 21.77 4.25
C VAL A 13 0.47 20.43 4.41
N GLU A 14 -0.82 20.33 4.10
CA GLU A 14 -1.55 19.05 4.13
C GLU A 14 -0.98 18.06 3.11
N ALA A 15 -0.74 18.48 1.86
CA ALA A 15 -0.14 17.62 0.84
C ALA A 15 1.25 17.09 1.25
N VAL A 16 2.09 17.94 1.86
CA VAL A 16 3.40 17.52 2.37
C VAL A 16 3.27 16.55 3.54
N ARG A 17 2.31 16.76 4.45
CA ARG A 17 2.04 15.84 5.56
C ARG A 17 1.59 14.46 5.07
N GLU A 18 0.74 14.41 4.06
CA GLU A 18 0.33 13.15 3.43
C GLU A 18 1.51 12.44 2.78
N LEU A 19 2.38 13.17 2.08
CA LEU A 19 3.56 12.61 1.45
C LEU A 19 4.53 12.01 2.49
N VAL A 20 4.79 12.74 3.59
CA VAL A 20 5.68 12.25 4.67
C VAL A 20 5.11 11.02 5.35
N ARG A 21 3.81 10.99 5.68
CA ARG A 21 3.16 9.81 6.24
C ARG A 21 3.22 8.61 5.30
N LYS A 22 3.06 8.86 4.00
CA LYS A 22 3.19 7.82 2.98
C LYS A 22 4.62 7.28 2.94
N GLU A 23 5.65 8.14 2.95
CA GLU A 23 7.04 7.69 3.02
C GLU A 23 7.37 6.90 4.29
N GLU A 24 6.84 7.31 5.45
CA GLU A 24 7.01 6.55 6.70
C GLU A 24 6.35 5.17 6.63
N SER A 25 5.16 5.10 6.03
CA SER A 25 4.48 3.82 5.75
C SER A 25 5.25 2.98 4.71
N ASP A 26 5.87 3.60 3.72
CA ASP A 26 6.68 2.93 2.70
C ASP A 26 8.00 2.39 3.27
N ARG A 27 8.52 2.99 4.34
CA ARG A 27 9.64 2.42 5.12
C ARG A 27 9.22 1.14 5.86
N LEU A 28 7.95 1.02 6.25
CA LEU A 28 7.41 -0.20 6.83
C LEU A 28 7.14 -1.19 5.69
N ARG A 29 7.90 -2.29 5.69
CA ARG A 29 7.83 -3.35 4.68
C ARG A 29 6.66 -4.32 4.96
N ASP A 30 5.53 -3.74 5.33
CA ASP A 30 4.33 -4.44 5.75
C ASP A 30 3.28 -4.37 4.63
N VAL A 31 2.63 -5.50 4.39
CA VAL A 31 1.54 -5.65 3.43
C VAL A 31 0.34 -6.21 4.17
N TYR A 32 -0.85 -5.70 3.87
CA TYR A 32 -2.08 -6.08 4.54
C TYR A 32 -3.03 -6.73 3.53
N LEU A 33 -3.41 -7.97 3.78
CA LEU A 33 -4.45 -8.69 3.05
C LEU A 33 -5.67 -8.80 3.97
N ILE A 34 -6.61 -7.86 3.81
CA ILE A 34 -7.79 -7.72 4.67
C ILE A 34 -9.04 -7.86 3.82
N GLY A 35 -10.02 -8.62 4.32
CA GLY A 35 -11.29 -8.86 3.63
C GLY A 35 -11.19 -9.98 2.60
N ASP A 36 -12.09 -10.00 1.63
CA ASP A 36 -12.22 -11.08 0.66
C ASP A 36 -11.12 -11.04 -0.42
N ILE A 37 -10.64 -12.22 -0.81
CA ILE A 37 -9.66 -12.38 -1.87
C ILE A 37 -10.40 -12.40 -3.21
N GLU A 38 -10.39 -11.24 -3.87
CA GLU A 38 -10.95 -11.04 -5.20
C GLU A 38 -9.94 -10.31 -6.08
N LYS A 39 -10.20 -10.25 -7.38
CA LYS A 39 -9.33 -9.67 -8.40
C LYS A 39 -8.69 -8.33 -8.00
N ASP A 40 -9.47 -7.39 -7.47
CA ASP A 40 -8.97 -6.05 -7.14
C ASP A 40 -8.10 -6.05 -5.88
N THR A 41 -8.51 -6.78 -4.83
CA THR A 41 -7.71 -6.98 -3.61
C THR A 41 -6.39 -7.68 -3.93
N ALA A 42 -6.44 -8.77 -4.70
CA ALA A 42 -5.26 -9.52 -5.10
C ALA A 42 -4.31 -8.68 -5.95
N ARG A 43 -4.83 -7.92 -6.91
CA ARG A 43 -4.03 -6.98 -7.70
C ARG A 43 -3.30 -5.98 -6.81
N SER A 44 -4.02 -5.33 -5.89
CA SER A 44 -3.43 -4.33 -4.99
C SER A 44 -2.31 -4.90 -4.12
N VAL A 45 -2.51 -6.11 -3.59
CA VAL A 45 -1.52 -6.82 -2.77
C VAL A 45 -0.28 -7.20 -3.60
N ILE A 46 -0.47 -7.71 -4.82
CA ILE A 46 0.63 -8.07 -5.73
C ILE A 46 1.45 -6.84 -6.12
N GLU A 47 0.79 -5.73 -6.48
CA GLU A 47 1.46 -4.47 -6.82
C GLU A 47 2.32 -3.99 -5.64
N ARG A 48 1.76 -3.97 -4.42
CA ARG A 48 2.50 -3.59 -3.22
C ARG A 48 3.69 -4.50 -2.91
N LEU A 49 3.52 -5.82 -3.05
CA LEU A 49 4.61 -6.79 -2.85
C LEU A 49 5.75 -6.53 -3.83
N ARG A 50 5.45 -6.29 -5.11
CA ARG A 50 6.44 -6.04 -6.15
C ARG A 50 7.16 -4.72 -5.94
N ASP A 51 6.45 -3.67 -5.56
CA ASP A 51 7.05 -2.35 -5.30
C ASP A 51 8.10 -2.46 -4.18
N LEU A 52 7.73 -3.07 -3.05
CA LEU A 52 8.63 -3.22 -1.91
C LEU A 52 9.79 -4.20 -2.19
N ALA A 53 9.55 -5.26 -2.97
CA ALA A 53 10.59 -6.20 -3.39
C ALA A 53 11.59 -5.58 -4.39
N SER A 54 11.15 -4.64 -5.22
CA SER A 54 12.03 -3.91 -6.15
C SER A 54 12.99 -2.96 -5.43
N ASP A 55 12.56 -2.37 -4.31
CA ASP A 55 13.35 -1.45 -3.49
C ASP A 55 14.40 -2.17 -2.62
N SER A 56 14.07 -3.36 -2.09
CA SER A 56 14.99 -4.10 -1.23
C SER A 56 14.73 -5.60 -1.18
N ARG A 57 15.78 -6.39 -0.96
CA ARG A 57 15.71 -7.84 -0.66
C ARG A 57 15.47 -8.14 0.82
N ARG A 58 15.28 -7.12 1.66
CA ARG A 58 14.97 -7.33 3.08
C ARG A 58 13.60 -8.02 3.22
N PRO A 59 13.40 -8.82 4.28
CA PRO A 59 12.11 -9.44 4.56
C PRO A 59 10.94 -8.45 4.54
N LEU A 60 9.77 -8.97 4.21
CA LEU A 60 8.49 -8.28 4.21
C LEU A 60 7.56 -9.01 5.17
N THR A 61 6.65 -8.28 5.81
CA THR A 61 5.62 -8.88 6.67
C THR A 61 4.27 -8.80 5.96
N LEU A 62 3.61 -9.95 5.75
CA LEU A 62 2.24 -10.00 5.24
C LEU A 62 1.29 -10.31 6.39
N TYR A 63 0.44 -9.35 6.74
CA TYR A 63 -0.64 -9.53 7.71
C TYR A 63 -1.90 -9.99 6.99
N ILE A 64 -2.48 -11.09 7.44
CA ILE A 64 -3.65 -11.71 6.80
C ILE A 64 -4.82 -11.69 7.78
N ASN A 65 -5.87 -10.97 7.40
CA ASN A 65 -7.17 -10.98 8.06
C ASN A 65 -8.26 -11.12 6.98
N SER A 66 -8.33 -12.33 6.42
CA SER A 66 -9.20 -12.65 5.29
C SER A 66 -10.00 -13.91 5.59
N ALA A 67 -11.27 -13.94 5.14
CA ALA A 67 -12.10 -15.14 5.14
C ALA A 67 -11.76 -16.09 3.97
N GLY A 68 -10.82 -15.70 3.10
CA GLY A 68 -10.54 -16.37 1.84
C GLY A 68 -11.26 -15.68 0.67
N GLY A 69 -11.53 -16.43 -0.40
CA GLY A 69 -12.19 -15.90 -1.59
C GLY A 69 -11.92 -16.76 -2.82
N ASN A 70 -11.70 -16.11 -3.96
CA ASN A 70 -11.40 -16.76 -5.22
C ASN A 70 -10.02 -17.44 -5.19
N VAL A 71 -9.99 -18.73 -5.52
CA VAL A 71 -8.78 -19.55 -5.52
C VAL A 71 -7.73 -19.02 -6.51
N THR A 72 -8.14 -18.60 -7.70
CA THR A 72 -7.21 -18.09 -8.74
C THR A 72 -6.57 -16.79 -8.30
N ASP A 73 -7.32 -15.90 -7.64
CA ASP A 73 -6.80 -14.64 -7.11
C ASP A 73 -5.83 -14.90 -5.94
N GLY A 74 -6.15 -15.87 -5.08
CA GLY A 74 -5.22 -16.34 -4.04
C GLY A 74 -3.94 -16.95 -4.60
N LEU A 75 -4.04 -17.74 -5.67
CA LEU A 75 -2.88 -18.31 -6.36
C LEU A 75 -2.02 -17.22 -7.01
N ALA A 76 -2.63 -16.17 -7.56
CA ALA A 76 -1.89 -15.03 -8.10
C ALA A 76 -1.06 -14.31 -7.03
N ILE A 77 -1.59 -14.16 -5.81
CA ILE A 77 -0.84 -13.62 -4.66
C ILE A 77 0.30 -14.57 -4.28
N HIS A 78 0.02 -15.87 -4.17
CA HIS A 78 1.01 -16.87 -3.83
C HIS A 78 2.19 -16.87 -4.81
N ASP A 79 1.92 -16.81 -6.11
CA ASP A 79 2.96 -16.79 -7.15
C ASP A 79 3.78 -15.49 -7.14
N ALA A 80 3.21 -14.38 -6.65
CA ALA A 80 3.93 -13.12 -6.49
C ALA A 80 4.85 -13.07 -5.27
N ILE A 81 4.62 -13.92 -4.26
CA ILE A 81 5.49 -14.05 -3.07
C ILE A 81 6.78 -14.81 -3.39
N ARG A 82 6.78 -15.58 -4.48
CA ARG A 82 7.85 -16.52 -4.84
C ARG A 82 9.10 -15.87 -5.41
#